data_AF-A0A847IFX7-F1
#
_entry.id   AF-A0A847IFX7-F1
#
_cell.length_a   1.000
_cell.length_b   1.000
_cell.length_c   1.000
_cell.angle_alpha   90.00
_cell.angle_beta   90.00
_cell.angle_gamma   90.00
#
_symmetry.space_group_name_H-M   'P 1'
#
loop_
_entity.id
_entity.type
_entity.pdbx_description
1 polymer ?
#
loop_
_entity_poly.entity_id
_entity_poly.type
_entity_poly.pdbx_seq_one_letter_code
_entity_poly.pdbx_strand_id
1 'polypeptide(L)'
;MINLELPKKLKASSNQAHQVAAQIFRPISRKYDLAEHEYPVELDTMAAMVEGLNDSGQGAAGAALGRDDKAKKQSGNANGGNMAGLLNVIETCWGDVGLTLSIPYQG
;
A
#
# COMPACT_ATOMS: atom_id res chain seq x y z
N MET A 1 -25.63 13.71 5.28
CA MET A 1 -24.54 14.59 5.75
C MET A 1 -23.23 13.97 5.33
N ILE A 2 -22.37 14.71 4.62
CA ILE A 2 -21.07 14.22 4.12
C ILE A 2 -20.02 14.48 5.20
N ASN A 3 -19.15 13.49 5.47
CA ASN A 3 -18.02 13.61 6.40
C ASN A 3 -16.72 13.42 5.63
N LEU A 4 -15.80 14.38 5.73
CA LEU A 4 -14.50 14.38 5.03
C LEU A 4 -13.34 13.92 5.93
N GLU A 5 -13.60 13.67 7.22
CA GLU A 5 -12.58 13.20 8.15
C GLU A 5 -12.35 11.70 8.04
N LEU A 6 -11.09 11.30 8.12
CA LEU A 6 -10.73 9.88 8.12
C LEU A 6 -11.19 9.20 9.42
N PRO A 7 -11.88 8.05 9.33
CA PRO A 7 -12.13 7.19 10.49
C PRO A 7 -10.82 6.82 11.19
N LYS A 8 -10.82 6.73 12.52
CA LYS A 8 -9.62 6.44 13.33
C LYS A 8 -8.83 5.21 12.84
N LYS A 9 -9.52 4.16 12.37
CA LYS A 9 -8.90 2.94 11.83
C LYS A 9 -8.09 3.23 10.56
N LEU A 10 -8.64 4.00 9.63
CA LEU A 10 -7.96 4.36 8.39
C LEU A 10 -6.81 5.34 8.63
N LYS A 11 -6.95 6.25 9.60
CA LYS A 11 -5.86 7.15 10.02
C LYS A 11 -4.66 6.38 10.58
N ALA A 12 -4.91 5.36 11.41
CA ALA A 12 -3.84 4.50 11.91
C ALA A 12 -3.16 3.72 10.77
N SER A 13 -3.94 3.19 9.83
CA SER A 13 -3.42 2.49 8.64
C SER A 13 -2.57 3.41 7.75
N SER A 14 -3.03 4.65 7.47
CA SER A 14 -2.25 5.60 6.66
C SER A 14 -0.95 6.00 7.35
N ASN A 15 -0.96 6.23 8.66
CA ASN A 15 0.28 6.48 9.41
C ASN A 15 1.29 5.31 9.31
N GLN A 16 0.81 4.07 9.32
CA GLN A 16 1.66 2.89 9.16
C GLN A 16 2.23 2.80 7.74
N ALA A 17 1.39 3.00 6.72
CA ALA A 17 1.84 3.06 5.33
C ALA A 17 2.85 4.19 5.11
N HIS A 18 2.67 5.34 5.76
CA HIS A 18 3.62 6.44 5.73
C HIS A 18 4.98 6.05 6.31
N GLN A 19 5.00 5.30 7.41
CA GLN A 19 6.25 4.80 7.99
C GLN A 19 6.96 3.83 7.05
N VAL A 20 6.22 2.94 6.38
CA VAL A 20 6.76 2.05 5.33
C VAL A 20 7.37 2.88 4.20
N ALA A 21 6.66 3.90 3.72
CA ALA A 21 7.16 4.78 2.67
C ALA A 21 8.47 5.49 3.10
N ALA A 22 8.51 6.01 4.33
CA ALA A 22 9.68 6.71 4.86
C ALA A 22 10.89 5.81 5.12
N GLN A 23 10.66 4.60 5.62
CA GLN A 23 11.74 3.70 6.06
C GLN A 23 12.19 2.71 4.99
N ILE A 24 11.34 2.41 4.00
CA ILE A 24 11.63 1.42 2.95
C ILE A 24 11.72 2.10 1.59
N PHE A 25 10.66 2.79 1.15
CA PHE A 25 10.62 3.34 -0.21
C PHE A 25 11.64 4.47 -0.40
N ARG A 26 11.78 5.39 0.56
CA ARG A 26 12.73 6.50 0.43
C ARG A 26 14.19 6.05 0.34
N PRO A 27 14.69 5.09 1.16
CA PRO A 27 16.03 4.54 0.97
C PRO A 27 16.23 3.82 -0.36
N ILE A 28 15.27 3.00 -0.80
CA ILE A 28 15.35 2.31 -2.10
C ILE A 28 15.37 3.33 -3.24
N SER A 29 14.47 4.32 -3.19
CA SER A 29 14.40 5.42 -4.17
C SER A 29 15.75 6.11 -4.31
N ARG A 30 16.41 6.49 -3.21
CA ARG A 30 17.76 7.09 -3.25
C ARG A 30 18.84 6.16 -3.80
N LYS A 31 18.74 4.84 -3.55
CA LYS A 31 19.68 3.85 -4.11
C LYS A 31 19.57 3.82 -5.63
N TYR A 32 18.35 3.77 -6.16
CA TYR A 32 18.08 3.66 -7.60
C TYR A 32 18.03 5.00 -8.34
N ASP A 33 17.98 6.11 -7.61
CA ASP A 33 18.26 7.46 -8.14
C ASP A 33 19.73 7.56 -8.60
N LEU A 34 20.65 6.90 -7.90
CA LEU A 34 22.07 6.81 -8.29
C LEU A 34 22.32 5.66 -9.29
N ALA A 35 21.67 4.52 -9.07
CA ALA A 35 21.76 3.36 -9.95
C ALA A 35 20.70 3.46 -11.06
N GLU A 36 20.87 4.45 -11.94
CA GLU A 36 20.00 4.68 -13.08
C GLU A 36 19.82 3.39 -13.90
N HIS A 37 18.59 3.13 -14.34
CA HIS A 37 18.22 1.98 -15.20
C HIS A 37 18.44 0.58 -14.61
N GLU A 38 18.75 0.45 -13.31
CA GLU A 38 18.74 -0.84 -12.64
C GLU A 38 17.36 -1.16 -12.05
N TYR A 39 16.98 -2.43 -12.09
CA TYR A 39 15.73 -2.89 -11.51
C TYR A 39 15.83 -2.98 -9.98
N PRO A 40 14.86 -2.45 -9.22
CA PRO A 40 14.82 -2.54 -7.77
C PRO A 40 14.40 -3.93 -7.29
N VAL A 41 15.38 -4.84 -7.17
CA VAL A 41 15.21 -6.24 -6.74
C VAL A 41 14.56 -6.37 -5.35
N GLU A 42 14.67 -5.35 -4.49
CA GLU A 42 13.99 -5.32 -3.20
C GLU A 42 12.46 -5.38 -3.36
N LEU A 43 11.90 -4.84 -4.45
CA LEU A 43 10.46 -4.89 -4.71
C LEU A 43 9.95 -6.32 -4.90
N ASP A 44 10.77 -7.22 -5.44
CA ASP A 44 10.38 -8.63 -5.59
C ASP A 44 10.20 -9.30 -4.24
N THR A 45 11.08 -8.99 -3.28
CA THR A 45 10.97 -9.51 -1.91
C THR A 45 9.73 -8.97 -1.20
N MET A 46 9.39 -7.70 -1.45
CA MET A 46 8.15 -7.10 -0.93
C MET A 46 6.92 -7.76 -1.54
N ALA A 47 6.92 -8.01 -2.86
CA ALA A 47 5.83 -8.69 -3.54
C ALA A 47 5.61 -10.10 -2.99
N ALA A 48 6.67 -10.89 -2.83
CA ALA A 48 6.60 -12.25 -2.27
C ALA A 48 6.07 -12.25 -0.82
N MET A 49 6.45 -11.25 -0.01
CA MET A 49 5.93 -11.10 1.34
C MET A 49 4.42 -10.79 1.34
N VAL A 50 3.97 -9.89 0.47
CA VAL A 50 2.55 -9.55 0.33
C VAL A 50 1.73 -10.73 -0.15
N GLU A 51 2.25 -11.50 -1.12
CA GLU A 51 1.62 -12.71 -1.62
C GLU A 51 1.48 -13.76 -0.51
N GLY A 52 2.54 -14.02 0.26
CA GLY A 52 2.48 -14.95 1.39
C GLY A 52 1.49 -14.51 2.49
N LEU A 53 1.36 -13.20 2.73
CA LEU A 53 0.37 -12.67 3.67
C LEU A 53 -1.06 -12.85 3.16
N ASN A 54 -1.31 -12.58 1.87
CA ASN A 54 -2.62 -12.79 1.25
C ASN A 54 -3.02 -14.27 1.25
N ASP A 55 -2.09 -15.18 0.96
CA ASP A 55 -2.32 -16.63 1.00
C ASP A 55 -2.67 -17.12 2.41
N SER A 56 -2.17 -16.45 3.45
CA SER A 56 -2.50 -16.75 4.85
C SER A 56 -3.86 -16.22 5.30
N GLY A 57 -4.59 -15.50 4.44
CA GLY A 57 -5.86 -14.83 4.77
C GLY A 57 -5.71 -13.64 5.72
N GLN A 58 -4.47 -13.25 6.06
CA GLN A 58 -4.15 -12.01 6.73
C GLN A 58 -3.79 -10.98 5.66
N GLY A 59 -4.80 -10.33 5.07
CA GLY A 59 -4.57 -9.26 4.10
C GLY A 59 -3.54 -8.28 4.66
N ALA A 60 -2.44 -8.08 3.91
CA ALA A 60 -1.30 -7.29 4.37
C ALA A 60 -1.74 -5.84 4.64
N ALA A 61 -1.97 -5.51 5.91
CA ALA A 61 -2.36 -4.18 6.34
C ALA A 61 -1.21 -3.20 5.99
N GLY A 62 -1.40 -2.46 4.90
CA GLY A 62 -0.45 -1.47 4.40
C GLY A 62 0.19 -1.79 3.04
N ALA A 63 0.10 -3.04 2.56
CA ALA A 63 0.75 -3.46 1.32
C ALA A 63 -0.18 -4.06 0.26
N ALA A 64 -1.40 -4.46 0.67
CA ALA A 64 -2.44 -4.80 -0.30
C ALA A 64 -3.03 -3.51 -0.91
N LEU A 65 -2.83 -3.29 -2.22
CA LEU A 65 -3.44 -2.19 -2.97
C LEU A 65 -4.93 -2.45 -3.31
N GLY A 66 -5.69 -3.03 -2.38
CA GLY A 66 -7.14 -3.19 -2.50
C GLY A 66 -7.65 -4.51 -3.10
N ARG A 67 -6.83 -5.56 -3.21
CA ARG A 67 -7.27 -6.86 -3.74
C ARG A 67 -8.15 -7.72 -2.81
N ASP A 68 -8.20 -7.42 -1.52
CA ASP A 68 -9.04 -8.15 -0.57
C ASP A 68 -10.28 -7.36 -0.16
N ASP A 69 -11.33 -7.48 -0.96
CA ASP A 69 -12.68 -7.31 -0.42
C ASP A 69 -13.66 -8.22 -1.17
N LYS A 70 -13.85 -9.44 -0.64
CA LYS A 70 -15.15 -10.11 -0.81
C LYS A 70 -16.17 -9.26 -0.05
N ALA A 71 -16.68 -8.24 -0.72
CA ALA A 71 -17.65 -7.31 -0.17
C ALA A 71 -18.87 -8.09 0.37
N LYS A 72 -18.95 -8.27 1.69
CA LYS A 72 -20.24 -8.54 2.32
C LYS A 72 -21.07 -7.29 2.04
N LYS A 73 -22.20 -7.43 1.33
CA LYS A 73 -23.18 -6.35 1.12
C LYS A 73 -23.64 -5.82 2.48
N GLN A 74 -22.93 -4.83 3.02
CA GLN A 74 -23.40 -4.03 4.14
C GLN A 74 -24.27 -2.92 3.56
N SER A 75 -25.47 -2.78 4.12
CA SER A 75 -26.35 -1.64 3.85
C SER A 75 -25.72 -0.39 4.50
N GLY A 76 -25.29 0.59 3.70
CA GLY A 76 -24.72 1.86 4.17
C GLY A 76 -23.43 2.26 3.45
N ASN A 77 -22.84 3.41 3.85
CA ASN A 77 -21.54 3.86 3.35
C ASN A 77 -20.41 2.98 3.92
N ALA A 78 -19.89 2.06 3.11
CA ALA A 78 -18.79 1.20 3.49
C ALA A 78 -17.46 1.80 3.01
N ASN A 79 -16.77 2.52 3.90
CA ASN A 79 -15.36 2.88 3.71
C ASN A 79 -14.50 1.61 3.90
N GLY A 80 -14.64 0.66 2.98
CA GLY A 80 -13.99 -0.65 2.98
C GLY A 80 -12.61 -0.63 2.30
N GLY A 81 -12.27 -1.71 1.62
CA GLY A 81 -10.98 -1.95 0.98
C GLY A 81 -10.55 -0.86 0.00
N ASN A 82 -11.47 -0.24 -0.74
CA ASN A 82 -11.13 0.81 -1.70
C ASN A 82 -10.56 2.07 -1.03
N MET A 83 -11.11 2.50 0.11
CA MET A 83 -10.59 3.67 0.83
C MET A 83 -9.24 3.36 1.49
N ALA A 84 -9.08 2.14 2.02
CA ALA A 84 -7.81 1.70 2.59
C ALA A 84 -6.73 1.59 1.50
N GLY A 85 -7.05 1.02 0.34
CA GLY A 85 -6.17 0.92 -0.81
C GLY A 85 -5.74 2.30 -1.32
N LEU A 86 -6.68 3.24 -1.50
CA LEU A 86 -6.36 4.60 -1.92
C LEU A 86 -5.40 5.29 -0.95
N LEU A 87 -5.65 5.18 0.36
CA LEU A 87 -4.77 5.77 1.37
C LEU A 87 -3.38 5.14 1.34
N ASN A 88 -3.27 3.82 1.18
CA ASN A 88 -1.97 3.17 1.04
C ASN A 88 -1.22 3.68 -0.19
N VAL A 89 -1.88 3.80 -1.36
CA VAL A 89 -1.27 4.35 -2.58
C VAL A 89 -0.78 5.79 -2.37
N ILE A 90 -1.56 6.63 -1.70
CA ILE A 90 -1.16 8.02 -1.41
C ILE A 90 0.13 8.04 -0.57
N GLU A 91 0.20 7.20 0.47
CA GLU A 91 1.35 7.15 1.36
C GLU A 91 2.59 6.52 0.71
N THR A 92 2.44 5.46 -0.08
CA THR A 92 3.59 4.85 -0.80
C THR A 92 4.10 5.76 -1.91
N CYS A 93 3.22 6.48 -2.63
CA CYS A 93 3.59 7.48 -3.62
C CYS A 93 4.37 8.66 -2.99
N TRP A 94 4.11 9.00 -1.72
CA TRP A 94 4.95 9.95 -1.00
C TRP A 94 6.40 9.46 -0.84
N GLY A 95 6.58 8.14 -0.72
CA GLY A 95 7.89 7.50 -0.73
C GLY A 95 8.55 7.60 -2.09
N ASP A 96 7.91 6.98 -3.08
CA ASP A 96 8.29 7.04 -4.49
C ASP A 96 7.16 6.49 -5.38
N VAL A 97 6.71 7.27 -6.37
CA VAL A 97 5.64 6.87 -7.29
C VAL A 97 6.10 5.80 -8.28
N GLY A 98 7.34 5.85 -8.76
CA GLY A 98 7.90 4.88 -9.69
C GLY A 98 8.02 3.50 -9.04
N LEU A 99 8.52 3.44 -7.81
CA LEU A 99 8.55 2.20 -7.03
C LEU A 99 7.14 1.69 -6.75
N THR A 100 6.20 2.56 -6.37
CA THR A 100 4.81 2.18 -6.11
C THR A 100 4.14 1.54 -7.32
N LEU A 101 4.32 2.10 -8.52
CA LEU A 101 3.77 1.56 -9.77
C LEU A 101 4.50 0.33 -10.28
N SER A 102 5.74 0.11 -9.81
CA SER A 102 6.57 -1.03 -10.20
C SER A 102 6.43 -2.23 -9.27
N ILE A 103 5.60 -2.15 -8.22
CA ILE A 103 5.34 -3.29 -7.34
C ILE A 103 4.66 -4.40 -8.16
N PRO A 104 5.28 -5.58 -8.29
CA PRO A 104 4.70 -6.69 -9.04
C PRO A 104 3.30 -7.08 -8.52
N TYR A 105 2.39 -7.38 -9.44
CA TYR A 105 1.05 -7.93 -9.15
C TYR A 105 0.08 -7.03 -8.37
N GLN A 106 0.42 -5.74 -8.16
CA GLN A 106 -0.41 -4.74 -7.48
C GLN A 106 -1.05 -3.69 -8.42
N GLY A 107 -0.92 -3.87 -9.74
CA GLY A 107 -1.58 -3.06 -10.77
C GLY A 107 -2.97 -3.55 -11.18
#